data_AF-A0A7X6AQE5-F1
#
_entry.id   AF-A0A7X6AQE5-F1
#
_cell.length_a   1.000
_cell.length_b   1.000
_cell.length_c   1.000
_cell.angle_alpha   90.00
_cell.angle_beta   90.00
_cell.angle_gamma   90.00
#
_symmetry.space_group_name_H-M   'P 1'
#
loop_
_entity.id
_entity.type
_entity.pdbx_description
1 polymer ?
#
loop_
_entity_poly.entity_id
_entity_poly.type
_entity_poly.pdbx_seq_one_letter_code
_entity_poly.pdbx_strand_id
1 'polypeptide(L)'
;MAEVDDDAERVVAVVTDEVDGVTHRSVAVIPDGDEIVRLRVEGLRPDRPHRVEIEVDGVLEQQRGSGSFATAPDGPASFRFVAGACARTGSNGAVFDAMLEEDPLFYLMLGDIHYRNLDDDDEDLYRSAYRQVLQQPAQAELYRNVPISYVWDDHDYGPNDSDAGAGGRRAARSVFREMVPHHPLELDGDAAIHRAYTIGRVRFVLTDTRSERTDESMLGVDQLEWLIDELTHASATHGLVVWANSVPWVGETSSDAWARWPEERRRIADALAVAGVDNLVMISGDAHMVAIDDGTNTDYSTDQVGGFPLLHAAALDRPGSEKGGP
;
A
#
# COMPACT_ATOMS: atom_id res chain seq x y z
N MET A 1 10.50 10.78 2.73
CA MET A 1 11.20 10.69 4.02
C MET A 1 12.53 11.43 3.90
N ALA A 2 12.81 12.34 4.82
CA ALA A 2 14.10 13.01 4.94
C ALA A 2 14.81 12.39 6.15
N GLU A 3 16.07 12.02 5.98
CA GLU A 3 17.00 11.67 7.07
C GLU A 3 17.83 12.94 7.25
N VAL A 4 17.75 13.55 8.42
CA VAL A 4 18.21 14.91 8.67
C VAL A 4 19.44 14.83 9.57
N ASP A 5 20.45 15.68 9.32
CA ASP A 5 21.73 15.75 10.07
C ASP A 5 21.52 15.66 11.60
N ASP A 6 22.46 15.00 12.30
CA ASP A 6 22.41 14.55 13.71
C ASP A 6 22.09 15.68 14.75
N ASP A 7 22.13 16.95 14.32
CA ASP A 7 21.87 18.16 15.13
C ASP A 7 20.58 18.91 14.75
N ALA A 8 19.74 18.38 13.86
CA ALA A 8 18.56 19.10 13.38
C ALA A 8 17.49 19.27 14.46
N GLU A 9 17.26 20.52 14.89
CA GLU A 9 16.32 20.80 15.97
C GLU A 9 14.87 20.90 15.48
N ARG A 10 14.64 21.28 14.21
CA ARG A 10 13.30 21.51 13.64
C ARG A 10 13.20 21.26 12.14
N VAL A 11 12.25 20.42 11.75
CA VAL A 11 11.91 20.12 10.34
C VAL A 11 10.51 20.63 9.99
N VAL A 12 10.37 21.27 8.83
CA VAL A 12 9.11 21.81 8.30
C VAL A 12 8.96 21.39 6.83
N ALA A 13 7.76 20.96 6.44
CA ALA A 13 7.41 20.81 5.03
C ALA A 13 6.84 22.14 4.51
N VAL A 14 7.37 22.61 3.39
CA VAL A 14 6.89 23.78 2.65
C VAL A 14 6.26 23.27 1.36
N VAL A 15 4.94 23.43 1.24
CA VAL A 15 4.15 22.90 0.12
C VAL A 15 3.59 24.06 -0.67
N THR A 16 3.92 24.16 -1.96
CA THR A 16 3.50 25.28 -2.82
C THR A 16 2.60 24.76 -3.94
N ASP A 17 1.39 25.30 -4.07
CA ASP A 17 0.49 25.06 -5.21
C ASP A 17 1.17 25.59 -6.49
N GLU A 18 1.42 24.70 -7.46
CA GLU A 18 2.19 25.07 -8.66
C GLU A 18 1.39 25.93 -9.65
N VAL A 19 0.08 26.07 -9.45
CA VAL A 19 -0.78 26.84 -10.35
C VAL A 19 -0.86 28.31 -9.93
N ASP A 20 -0.97 28.59 -8.63
CA ASP A 20 -1.12 29.96 -8.13
C ASP A 20 -0.05 30.43 -7.14
N GLY A 21 0.90 29.56 -6.79
CA GLY A 21 2.05 29.88 -5.95
C GLY A 21 1.72 30.04 -4.47
N VAL A 22 0.51 29.69 -4.02
CA VAL A 22 0.18 29.74 -2.59
C VAL A 22 0.96 28.66 -1.83
N THR A 23 1.66 29.09 -0.78
CA THR A 23 2.49 28.20 0.06
C THR A 23 1.80 27.90 1.40
N HIS A 24 1.78 26.62 1.74
CA HIS A 24 1.37 26.07 3.03
C HIS A 24 2.59 25.49 3.74
N ARG A 25 2.60 25.54 5.08
CA ARG A 25 3.70 25.02 5.90
C ARG A 25 3.16 24.06 6.93
N SER A 26 3.88 22.98 7.20
CA SER A 26 3.57 22.13 8.34
C SER A 26 3.89 22.86 9.66
N VAL A 27 3.37 22.32 10.76
CA VAL A 27 3.96 22.60 12.07
C VAL A 27 5.40 22.06 12.08
N ALA A 28 6.31 22.75 12.77
CA ALA A 28 7.67 22.28 12.98
C ALA A 28 7.68 21.04 13.87
N VAL A 29 8.40 20.01 13.43
CA VAL A 29 8.56 18.74 14.14
C VAL A 29 10.03 18.54 14.46
N ILE A 30 10.32 18.03 15.66
CA ILE A 30 11.66 17.59 16.04
C ILE A 30 11.79 16.14 15.58
N PRO A 31 12.82 15.76 14.80
CA PRO A 31 13.07 14.36 14.48
C PRO A 31 13.12 13.51 15.75
N ASP A 32 12.65 12.26 15.66
CA ASP A 32 12.88 11.29 16.71
C ASP A 32 14.35 10.82 16.71
N GLY A 33 14.69 9.91 17.62
CA GLY A 33 16.05 9.36 17.72
C GLY A 33 16.48 8.55 16.50
N ASP A 34 15.57 8.27 15.57
CA ASP A 34 15.79 7.54 14.32
C ASP A 34 15.78 8.46 13.09
N GLU A 35 15.78 9.77 13.32
CA GLU A 35 15.79 10.85 12.32
C GLU A 35 14.56 10.84 11.39
N ILE A 36 13.43 10.32 11.87
CA ILE A 36 12.20 10.20 11.09
C ILE A 36 11.22 11.30 11.52
N VAL A 37 10.56 11.90 10.53
CA VAL A 37 9.53 12.93 10.75
C VAL A 37 8.28 12.67 9.93
N ARG A 38 7.12 12.89 10.56
CA ARG A 38 5.82 12.95 9.90
C ARG A 38 5.31 14.38 9.91
N LEU A 39 5.26 14.98 8.72
CA LEU A 39 4.90 16.39 8.52
C LEU A 39 3.48 16.47 7.94
N ARG A 40 2.54 17.05 8.70
CA ARG A 40 1.16 17.26 8.25
C ARG A 40 1.00 18.69 7.75
N VAL A 41 0.50 18.83 6.52
CA VAL A 41 0.17 20.11 5.89
C VAL A 41 -1.31 20.13 5.57
N GLU A 42 -2.01 21.20 5.97
CA GLU A 42 -3.46 21.33 5.82
C GLU A 42 -3.83 22.52 4.92
N GLY A 43 -5.08 22.52 4.46
CA GLY A 43 -5.63 23.60 3.64
C GLY A 43 -5.19 23.59 2.18
N LEU A 44 -4.55 22.49 1.73
CA LEU A 44 -4.18 22.30 0.33
C LEU A 44 -5.43 22.25 -0.55
N ARG A 45 -5.36 22.82 -1.75
CA ARG A 45 -6.47 22.79 -2.69
C ARG A 45 -6.59 21.41 -3.32
N PRO A 46 -7.79 20.85 -3.50
CA PRO A 46 -7.97 19.56 -4.15
C PRO A 46 -7.68 19.65 -5.66
N ASP A 47 -7.32 18.52 -6.27
CA ASP A 47 -7.06 18.40 -7.72
C ASP A 47 -6.01 19.40 -8.23
N ARG A 48 -4.91 19.56 -7.47
CA ARG A 48 -3.85 20.50 -7.81
C ARG A 48 -2.45 19.90 -7.66
N PRO A 49 -1.53 20.17 -8.60
CA PRO A 49 -0.13 19.86 -8.43
C PRO A 49 0.49 20.78 -7.37
N HIS A 50 1.30 20.19 -6.51
CA HIS A 50 2.06 20.88 -5.47
C HIS A 50 3.51 20.44 -5.51
N ARG A 51 4.41 21.40 -5.28
CA ARG A 51 5.82 21.15 -5.00
C ARG A 51 6.05 21.10 -3.49
N VAL A 52 6.90 20.17 -3.04
CA VAL A 52 7.27 19.99 -1.64
C VAL A 52 8.75 20.23 -1.46
N GLU A 53 9.08 21.10 -0.52
CA GLU A 53 10.43 21.34 -0.04
C GLU A 53 10.50 21.07 1.45
N ILE A 54 11.66 20.61 1.92
CA ILE A 54 11.92 20.41 3.33
C ILE A 54 12.80 21.57 3.82
N GLU A 55 12.42 22.15 4.94
CA GLU A 55 13.20 23.16 5.66
C GLU A 55 13.71 22.53 6.96
N VAL A 56 15.01 22.66 7.22
CA VAL A 56 15.70 22.19 8.42
C VAL A 56 16.30 23.42 9.10
N ASP A 57 15.89 23.68 10.33
CA ASP A 57 16.35 24.82 11.14
C ASP A 57 16.26 26.18 10.43
N GLY A 58 15.20 26.36 9.64
CA GLY A 58 14.93 27.58 8.88
C GLY A 58 15.68 27.69 7.55
N VAL A 59 16.41 26.64 7.14
CA VAL A 59 17.13 26.57 5.86
C VAL A 59 16.51 25.51 4.98
N LEU A 60 16.18 25.85 3.74
CA LEU A 60 15.70 24.88 2.76
C LEU A 60 16.80 23.84 2.47
N GLU A 61 16.45 22.56 2.58
CA GLU A 61 17.29 21.44 2.20
C GLU A 61 17.40 21.37 0.67
N GLN A 62 18.64 21.50 0.17
CA GLN A 62 18.91 21.60 -1.28
C GLN A 62 19.59 20.37 -1.86
N GLN A 63 20.21 19.50 -1.05
CA GLN A 63 20.99 18.38 -1.55
C GLN A 63 20.11 17.28 -2.13
N ARG A 64 18.99 16.98 -1.46
CA ARG A 64 18.04 15.93 -1.87
C ARG A 64 16.98 16.43 -2.85
N GLY A 65 16.96 17.74 -3.11
CA GLY A 65 15.99 18.40 -3.99
C GLY A 65 14.59 18.51 -3.39
N SER A 66 13.64 18.91 -4.24
CA SER A 66 12.22 18.94 -3.91
C SER A 66 11.50 17.68 -4.37
N GLY A 67 10.36 17.40 -3.73
CA GLY A 67 9.37 16.47 -4.24
C GLY A 67 8.20 17.19 -4.90
N SER A 68 7.24 16.42 -5.40
CA SER A 68 5.97 16.91 -5.90
C SER A 68 4.86 15.90 -5.66
N PHE A 69 3.61 16.33 -5.72
CA PHE A 69 2.44 15.46 -5.77
C PHE A 69 1.22 16.24 -6.24
N ALA A 70 0.17 15.54 -6.68
CA ALA A 70 -1.15 16.12 -6.84
C ALA A 70 -2.06 15.73 -5.68
N THR A 71 -2.82 16.68 -5.14
CA THR A 71 -3.86 16.38 -4.15
C THR A 71 -5.02 15.64 -4.82
N ALA A 72 -5.64 14.72 -4.07
CA ALA A 72 -6.84 14.04 -4.54
C ALA A 72 -7.96 15.04 -4.90
N PRO A 73 -8.77 14.74 -5.92
CA PRO A 73 -9.92 15.55 -6.28
C PRO A 73 -11.00 15.54 -5.19
N ASP A 74 -11.68 16.66 -5.05
CA ASP A 74 -12.89 16.78 -4.23
C ASP A 74 -14.10 16.47 -5.10
N GLY A 75 -14.78 15.36 -4.80
CA GLY A 75 -15.89 14.85 -5.59
C GLY A 75 -15.49 14.04 -6.84
N PRO A 76 -16.46 13.72 -7.71
CA PRO A 76 -16.22 12.82 -8.84
C PRO A 76 -15.26 13.40 -9.88
N ALA A 77 -14.17 12.68 -10.16
CA ALA A 77 -13.18 13.04 -11.16
C ALA A 77 -12.55 11.80 -11.81
N SER A 78 -11.91 12.01 -12.95
CA SER A 78 -11.04 11.01 -13.58
C SER A 78 -9.62 11.18 -13.05
N PHE A 79 -8.98 10.09 -12.67
CA PHE A 79 -7.59 10.07 -12.25
C PHE A 79 -6.94 8.77 -12.72
N ARG A 80 -5.60 8.75 -12.70
CA ARG A 80 -4.78 7.57 -13.00
C ARG A 80 -3.98 7.21 -11.78
N PHE A 81 -3.74 5.94 -11.55
CA PHE A 81 -2.79 5.45 -10.58
C PHE A 81 -2.04 4.28 -11.19
N VAL A 82 -0.84 4.02 -10.68
CA VAL A 82 -0.04 2.84 -11.05
C VAL A 82 -0.13 1.83 -9.91
N ALA A 83 -0.06 0.54 -10.22
CA ALA A 83 -0.05 -0.54 -9.24
C ALA A 83 1.06 -1.54 -9.55
N GLY A 84 1.68 -2.10 -8.52
CA GLY A 84 2.82 -2.99 -8.64
C GLY A 84 3.14 -3.71 -7.34
N ALA A 85 3.96 -4.75 -7.43
CA ALA A 85 4.51 -5.50 -6.31
C ALA A 85 5.90 -6.03 -6.68
N CYS A 86 6.61 -6.60 -5.72
CA CYS A 86 7.78 -7.44 -6.01
C CYS A 86 8.95 -6.66 -6.65
N ALA A 87 9.45 -5.66 -5.92
CA ALA A 87 10.71 -4.95 -6.23
C ALA A 87 11.89 -5.68 -5.61
N ARG A 88 12.99 -5.86 -6.36
CA ARG A 88 14.27 -6.25 -5.76
C ARG A 88 14.63 -5.27 -4.64
N THR A 89 15.20 -5.79 -3.55
CA THR A 89 15.69 -4.96 -2.44
C THR A 89 16.66 -3.91 -2.96
N GLY A 90 16.33 -2.64 -2.77
CA GLY A 90 17.13 -1.54 -3.28
C GLY A 90 17.23 -1.56 -4.81
N SER A 91 16.09 -1.66 -5.49
CA SER A 91 16.06 -1.62 -6.95
C SER A 91 16.33 -0.21 -7.51
N ASN A 92 16.94 -0.17 -8.68
CA ASN A 92 17.08 1.02 -9.51
C ASN A 92 16.65 0.73 -10.97
N GLY A 93 15.64 -0.13 -11.12
CA GLY A 93 15.14 -0.55 -12.44
C GLY A 93 14.38 0.56 -13.17
N ALA A 94 14.40 0.52 -14.51
CA ALA A 94 13.70 1.49 -15.36
C ALA A 94 12.16 1.50 -15.20
N VAL A 95 11.60 0.50 -14.50
CA VAL A 95 10.17 0.45 -14.18
C VAL A 95 9.72 1.63 -13.33
N PHE A 96 10.56 2.14 -12.41
CA PHE A 96 10.20 3.31 -11.60
C PHE A 96 10.13 4.59 -12.44
N ASP A 97 11.01 4.73 -13.43
CA ASP A 97 10.96 5.82 -14.40
C ASP A 97 9.69 5.71 -15.26
N ALA A 98 9.36 4.51 -15.75
CA ALA A 98 8.14 4.27 -16.52
C ALA A 98 6.87 4.57 -15.71
N MET A 99 6.85 4.26 -14.42
CA MET A 99 5.74 4.60 -13.52
C MET A 99 5.59 6.11 -13.32
N LEU A 100 6.70 6.86 -13.28
CA LEU A 100 6.68 8.32 -13.24
C LEU A 100 6.14 8.93 -14.54
N GLU A 101 6.52 8.38 -15.69
CA GLU A 101 6.05 8.83 -17.01
C GLU A 101 4.54 8.66 -17.20
N GLU A 102 3.91 7.76 -16.43
CA GLU A 102 2.45 7.61 -16.38
C GLU A 102 1.74 8.75 -15.63
N ASP A 103 2.45 9.74 -15.08
CA ASP A 103 1.85 10.88 -14.35
C ASP A 103 0.70 10.45 -13.40
N PRO A 104 0.96 9.49 -12.48
CA PRO A 104 -0.08 8.93 -11.63
C PRO A 104 -0.41 9.85 -10.46
N LEU A 105 -1.68 9.90 -10.06
CA LEU A 105 -2.11 10.56 -8.82
C LEU A 105 -1.48 9.90 -7.59
N PHE A 106 -1.31 8.57 -7.62
CA PHE A 106 -0.63 7.81 -6.59
C PHE A 106 -0.13 6.46 -7.12
N TYR A 107 0.71 5.81 -6.32
CA TYR A 107 1.21 4.46 -6.53
C TYR A 107 0.62 3.49 -5.49
N LEU A 108 -0.05 2.43 -5.94
CA LEU A 108 -0.52 1.32 -5.12
C LEU A 108 0.53 0.19 -5.07
N MET A 109 1.24 0.06 -3.95
CA MET A 109 2.24 -0.99 -3.73
C MET A 109 1.62 -2.18 -2.96
N LEU A 110 1.58 -3.34 -3.61
CA LEU A 110 0.88 -4.56 -3.15
C LEU A 110 1.85 -5.59 -2.55
N GLY A 111 2.79 -5.12 -1.75
CA GLY A 111 3.78 -5.94 -1.06
C GLY A 111 5.06 -6.19 -1.84
N ASP A 112 6.02 -6.80 -1.16
CA ASP A 112 7.39 -7.05 -1.62
C ASP A 112 8.10 -5.77 -2.09
N ILE A 113 8.01 -4.71 -1.31
CA ILE A 113 8.83 -3.50 -1.43
C ILE A 113 10.31 -3.80 -1.20
N HIS A 114 10.62 -4.85 -0.42
CA HIS A 114 11.94 -5.43 -0.31
C HIS A 114 11.90 -6.93 -0.02
N TYR A 115 12.99 -7.64 -0.33
CA TYR A 115 13.18 -9.08 -0.09
C TYR A 115 14.11 -9.38 1.09
N ARG A 116 13.96 -8.66 2.21
CA ARG A 116 14.88 -8.79 3.36
C ARG A 116 14.58 -10.01 4.23
N ASN A 117 13.36 -10.54 4.22
CA ASN A 117 13.01 -11.79 4.91
C ASN A 117 13.41 -11.80 6.39
N LEU A 118 13.06 -10.74 7.12
CA LEU A 118 13.49 -10.56 8.51
C LEU A 118 12.63 -11.43 9.44
N ASP A 119 13.22 -12.08 10.43
CA ASP A 119 12.49 -12.86 11.44
C ASP A 119 12.71 -12.37 12.88
N ASP A 120 13.75 -11.56 13.10
CA ASP A 120 14.07 -11.04 14.42
C ASP A 120 13.13 -9.87 14.79
N ASP A 121 12.71 -9.81 16.06
CA ASP A 121 11.97 -8.66 16.63
C ASP A 121 12.89 -7.47 16.88
N ASP A 122 13.47 -6.94 15.80
CA ASP A 122 14.49 -5.87 15.80
C ASP A 122 14.06 -4.74 14.87
N GLU A 123 13.56 -3.64 15.44
CA GLU A 123 13.06 -2.49 14.68
C GLU A 123 14.14 -1.85 13.81
N ASP A 124 15.42 -1.88 14.21
CA ASP A 124 16.50 -1.28 13.44
C ASP A 124 16.75 -2.05 12.13
N LEU A 125 16.58 -3.38 12.16
CA LEU A 125 16.64 -4.18 10.94
C LEU A 125 15.53 -3.81 9.95
N TYR A 126 14.30 -3.63 10.43
CA TYR A 126 13.18 -3.19 9.59
C TYR A 126 13.37 -1.75 9.08
N ARG A 127 13.81 -0.81 9.93
CA ARG A 127 14.15 0.56 9.48
C ARG A 127 15.22 0.54 8.40
N SER A 128 16.26 -0.29 8.56
CA SER A 128 17.33 -0.44 7.57
C SER A 128 16.82 -0.94 6.22
N ALA A 129 15.81 -1.81 6.22
CA ALA A 129 15.21 -2.35 5.01
C ALA A 129 14.44 -1.28 4.23
N TYR A 130 13.65 -0.45 4.94
CA TYR A 130 13.00 0.71 4.34
C TYR A 130 14.01 1.74 3.84
N ARG A 131 15.02 2.12 4.65
CA ARG A 131 16.06 3.08 4.24
C ARG A 131 16.78 2.62 2.96
N GLN A 132 17.12 1.33 2.86
CA GLN A 132 17.78 0.76 1.68
C GLN A 132 16.97 0.95 0.39
N VAL A 133 15.64 0.82 0.45
CA VAL A 133 14.71 1.04 -0.66
C VAL A 133 14.56 2.54 -0.97
N LEU A 134 14.32 3.35 0.06
CA LEU A 134 14.02 4.77 -0.07
C LEU A 134 15.22 5.61 -0.54
N GLN A 135 16.44 5.08 -0.43
CA GLN A 135 17.69 5.76 -0.80
C GLN A 135 18.18 5.42 -2.22
N GLN A 136 17.59 4.46 -2.92
CA GLN A 136 18.02 4.18 -4.30
C GLN A 136 17.54 5.26 -5.27
N PRO A 137 18.36 5.71 -6.24
CA PRO A 137 18.02 6.86 -7.07
C PRO A 137 16.62 6.79 -7.73
N ALA A 138 16.29 5.71 -8.43
CA ALA A 138 15.02 5.57 -9.16
C ALA A 138 13.81 5.44 -8.22
N GLN A 139 13.95 4.64 -7.14
CA GLN A 139 12.90 4.51 -6.12
C GLN A 139 12.69 5.81 -5.35
N ALA A 140 13.77 6.47 -4.94
CA ALA A 140 13.74 7.76 -4.25
C ALA A 140 13.08 8.83 -5.13
N GLU A 141 13.33 8.83 -6.44
CA GLU A 141 12.69 9.75 -7.38
C GLU A 141 11.18 9.51 -7.45
N LEU A 142 10.74 8.24 -7.56
CA LEU A 142 9.32 7.91 -7.54
C LEU A 142 8.65 8.36 -6.24
N TYR A 143 9.18 7.95 -5.08
CA TYR A 143 8.56 8.24 -3.78
C TYR A 143 8.61 9.72 -3.37
N ARG A 144 9.50 10.53 -3.98
CA ARG A 144 9.51 11.99 -3.80
C ARG A 144 8.44 12.69 -4.63
N ASN A 145 8.00 12.10 -5.75
CA ASN A 145 7.12 12.75 -6.71
C ASN A 145 5.72 12.12 -6.83
N VAL A 146 5.52 10.93 -6.27
CA VAL A 146 4.25 10.20 -6.35
C VAL A 146 3.85 9.72 -4.96
N PRO A 147 2.66 10.11 -4.44
CA PRO A 147 2.11 9.56 -3.21
C PRO A 147 2.01 8.04 -3.28
N ILE A 148 2.31 7.34 -2.19
CA ILE A 148 2.24 5.88 -2.12
C ILE A 148 1.10 5.43 -1.20
N SER A 149 0.36 4.41 -1.61
CA SER A 149 -0.49 3.60 -0.74
C SER A 149 0.04 2.18 -0.73
N TYR A 150 0.56 1.76 0.42
CA TYR A 150 1.32 0.52 0.56
C TYR A 150 0.67 -0.46 1.56
N VAL A 151 0.60 -1.73 1.19
CA VAL A 151 0.38 -2.85 2.10
C VAL A 151 1.49 -3.87 1.86
N TRP A 152 2.00 -4.49 2.92
CA TRP A 152 3.07 -5.50 2.80
C TRP A 152 2.56 -6.80 2.19
N ASP A 153 3.50 -7.62 1.75
CA ASP A 153 3.37 -9.07 1.68
C ASP A 153 4.44 -9.74 2.57
N ASP A 154 4.72 -11.03 2.37
CA ASP A 154 5.60 -11.80 3.26
C ASP A 154 7.00 -11.21 3.34
N HIS A 155 7.62 -10.86 2.21
CA HIS A 155 9.02 -10.46 2.19
C HIS A 155 9.34 -9.13 2.89
N ASP A 156 8.30 -8.30 3.10
CA ASP A 156 8.39 -7.06 3.88
C ASP A 156 7.99 -7.25 5.34
N TYR A 157 7.02 -8.14 5.57
CA TYR A 157 6.45 -8.40 6.89
C TYR A 157 7.32 -9.35 7.73
N GLY A 158 7.91 -10.36 7.11
CA GLY A 158 8.61 -11.44 7.80
C GLY A 158 9.44 -12.32 6.84
N PRO A 159 9.71 -13.59 7.20
CA PRO A 159 10.27 -14.58 6.26
C PRO A 159 9.33 -14.89 5.08
N ASN A 160 9.85 -15.58 4.06
CA ASN A 160 9.06 -16.11 2.95
C ASN A 160 7.90 -16.99 3.46
N ASP A 161 6.71 -16.82 2.89
CA ASP A 161 5.44 -17.44 3.27
C ASP A 161 5.00 -17.18 4.73
N SER A 162 5.48 -16.10 5.34
CA SER A 162 5.21 -15.80 6.75
C SER A 162 3.74 -15.50 7.06
N ASP A 163 3.43 -15.64 8.35
CA ASP A 163 2.11 -15.52 8.94
C ASP A 163 2.16 -14.87 10.34
N ALA A 164 1.10 -14.96 11.13
CA ALA A 164 1.02 -14.37 12.47
C ALA A 164 2.09 -14.89 13.46
N GLY A 165 2.77 -15.99 13.14
CA GLY A 165 3.85 -16.59 13.92
C GLY A 165 5.25 -16.04 13.64
N ALA A 166 5.42 -15.12 12.67
CA ALA A 166 6.71 -14.49 12.38
C ALA A 166 7.33 -13.84 13.63
N GLY A 167 8.62 -14.10 13.89
CA GLY A 167 9.28 -13.59 15.09
C GLY A 167 9.34 -12.05 15.12
N GLY A 168 9.44 -11.42 13.95
CA GLY A 168 9.54 -9.97 13.79
C GLY A 168 8.21 -9.23 13.72
N ARG A 169 7.07 -9.90 13.96
CA ARG A 169 5.71 -9.32 13.82
C ARG A 169 5.55 -7.96 14.50
N ARG A 170 6.01 -7.84 15.74
CA ARG A 170 5.91 -6.59 16.52
C ARG A 170 6.75 -5.48 15.86
N ALA A 171 8.02 -5.75 15.55
CA ALA A 171 8.89 -4.81 14.85
C ALA A 171 8.33 -4.39 13.49
N ALA A 172 7.86 -5.33 12.65
CA ALA A 172 7.27 -5.03 11.34
C ALA A 172 6.09 -4.06 11.44
N ARG A 173 5.17 -4.30 12.38
CA ARG A 173 3.99 -3.46 12.64
C ARG A 173 4.33 -2.09 13.21
N SER A 174 5.31 -2.03 14.10
CA SER A 174 5.82 -0.79 14.69
C SER A 174 6.44 0.09 13.61
N VAL A 175 7.41 -0.46 12.87
CA VAL A 175 8.18 0.26 11.86
C VAL A 175 7.34 0.64 10.64
N PHE A 176 6.34 -0.15 10.24
CA PHE A 176 5.39 0.30 9.21
C PHE A 176 4.67 1.59 9.61
N ARG A 177 4.16 1.67 10.86
CA ARG A 177 3.44 2.85 11.36
C ARG A 177 4.37 4.06 11.49
N GLU A 178 5.64 3.83 11.75
CA GLU A 178 6.67 4.85 11.83
C GLU A 178 7.06 5.38 10.44
N MET A 179 7.50 4.47 9.56
CA MET A 179 8.11 4.79 8.26
C MET A 179 7.08 5.11 7.18
N VAL A 180 5.95 4.42 7.12
CA VAL A 180 5.07 4.47 5.95
C VAL A 180 4.06 5.61 6.10
N PRO A 181 3.93 6.56 5.16
CA PRO A 181 2.79 7.46 5.13
C PRO A 181 1.54 6.66 4.75
N HIS A 182 0.54 6.64 5.62
CA HIS A 182 -0.68 5.86 5.42
C HIS A 182 -1.93 6.66 5.81
N HIS A 183 -3.05 6.35 5.16
CA HIS A 183 -4.38 6.70 5.66
C HIS A 183 -4.63 6.04 7.03
N PRO A 184 -5.56 6.55 7.85
CA PRO A 184 -5.88 5.93 9.15
C PRO A 184 -6.07 4.42 9.02
N LEU A 185 -5.46 3.66 9.92
CA LEU A 185 -5.69 2.23 10.03
C LEU A 185 -7.00 2.02 10.78
N GLU A 186 -7.69 0.92 10.50
CA GLU A 186 -8.98 0.62 11.15
C GLU A 186 -8.79 0.16 12.61
N LEU A 187 -7.63 -0.46 12.89
CA LEU A 187 -7.25 -0.90 14.21
C LEU A 187 -6.05 -0.11 14.73
N ASP A 188 -6.16 0.36 15.98
CA ASP A 188 -5.10 1.02 16.71
C ASP A 188 -4.08 0.02 17.29
N GLY A 189 -2.91 0.52 17.68
CA GLY A 189 -1.90 -0.25 18.40
C GLY A 189 -1.18 -1.30 17.54
N ASP A 190 -0.77 -2.39 18.17
CA ASP A 190 -0.08 -3.52 17.51
C ASP A 190 -1.09 -4.46 16.85
N ALA A 191 -1.70 -3.99 15.77
CA ALA A 191 -2.74 -4.70 15.02
C ALA A 191 -2.43 -4.78 13.52
N ALA A 192 -3.26 -5.50 12.77
CA ALA A 192 -3.22 -5.55 11.31
C ALA A 192 -3.32 -4.14 10.68
N ILE A 193 -2.71 -3.96 9.51
CA ILE A 193 -2.60 -2.64 8.84
C ILE A 193 -3.68 -2.39 7.77
N HIS A 194 -4.78 -3.14 7.82
CA HIS A 194 -5.89 -2.96 6.90
C HIS A 194 -6.55 -1.60 7.08
N ARG A 195 -7.05 -1.07 5.96
CA ARG A 195 -7.63 0.27 5.89
C ARG A 195 -8.42 0.47 4.63
N ALA A 196 -9.28 1.47 4.64
CA ALA A 196 -9.94 1.95 3.43
C ALA A 196 -9.94 3.48 3.32
N TYR A 197 -9.92 3.97 2.08
CA TYR A 197 -9.96 5.41 1.79
C TYR A 197 -10.65 5.65 0.46
N THR A 198 -11.10 6.89 0.23
CA THR A 198 -11.88 7.25 -0.95
C THR A 198 -11.16 8.34 -1.74
N ILE A 199 -11.05 8.15 -3.05
CA ILE A 199 -10.64 9.18 -4.00
C ILE A 199 -11.77 9.37 -5.00
N GLY A 200 -12.37 10.56 -5.00
CA GLY A 200 -13.56 10.87 -5.78
C GLY A 200 -14.72 9.91 -5.48
N ARG A 201 -15.02 8.98 -6.41
CA ARG A 201 -16.09 7.97 -6.26
C ARG A 201 -15.57 6.54 -6.06
N VAL A 202 -14.25 6.36 -5.96
CA VAL A 202 -13.61 5.05 -5.87
C VAL A 202 -13.21 4.80 -4.43
N ARG A 203 -13.70 3.70 -3.85
CA ARG A 203 -13.28 3.21 -2.53
C ARG A 203 -12.11 2.25 -2.71
N PHE A 204 -10.97 2.54 -2.11
CA PHE A 204 -9.84 1.62 -2.04
C PHE A 204 -9.87 0.91 -0.68
N VAL A 205 -9.87 -0.42 -0.70
CA VAL A 205 -9.88 -1.30 0.47
C VAL A 205 -8.61 -2.14 0.44
N LEU A 206 -7.73 -1.97 1.43
CA LEU A 206 -6.44 -2.65 1.49
C LEU A 206 -6.46 -3.65 2.64
N THR A 207 -6.18 -4.92 2.35
CA THR A 207 -6.13 -6.00 3.34
C THR A 207 -4.71 -6.42 3.65
N ASP A 208 -4.40 -6.52 4.94
CA ASP A 208 -3.22 -7.21 5.45
C ASP A 208 -3.47 -8.71 5.44
N THR A 209 -2.75 -9.45 4.62
CA THR A 209 -2.93 -10.89 4.44
C THR A 209 -1.92 -11.70 5.24
N ARG A 210 -1.07 -11.08 6.05
CA ARG A 210 0.08 -11.76 6.70
C ARG A 210 -0.03 -11.75 8.21
N SER A 211 -0.31 -10.60 8.81
CA SER A 211 0.01 -10.41 10.22
C SER A 211 -0.97 -11.05 11.22
N GLU A 212 -2.16 -11.44 10.76
CA GLU A 212 -3.14 -12.21 11.52
C GLU A 212 -3.42 -13.59 10.90
N ARG A 213 -2.64 -13.98 9.89
CA ARG A 213 -2.79 -15.26 9.21
C ARG A 213 -2.41 -16.43 10.12
N THR A 214 -3.23 -17.48 10.16
CA THR A 214 -2.93 -18.76 10.81
C THR A 214 -3.28 -19.93 9.90
N ASP A 215 -3.15 -21.16 10.38
CA ASP A 215 -3.63 -22.34 9.64
C ASP A 215 -5.15 -22.31 9.39
N GLU A 216 -5.91 -21.61 10.23
CA GLU A 216 -7.37 -21.54 10.20
C GLU A 216 -7.91 -20.30 9.48
N SER A 217 -7.14 -19.21 9.40
CA SER A 217 -7.64 -17.93 8.87
C SER A 217 -6.59 -17.16 8.07
N MET A 218 -7.01 -16.50 6.98
CA MET A 218 -6.15 -15.61 6.19
C MET A 218 -6.03 -14.22 6.84
N LEU A 219 -7.16 -13.64 7.25
CA LEU A 219 -7.22 -12.26 7.73
C LEU A 219 -7.36 -12.14 9.26
N GLY A 220 -7.67 -13.23 9.96
CA GLY A 220 -8.16 -13.19 11.33
C GLY A 220 -9.61 -12.68 11.42
N VAL A 221 -10.24 -12.87 12.58
CA VAL A 221 -11.68 -12.61 12.75
C VAL A 221 -12.06 -11.14 12.56
N ASP A 222 -11.32 -10.22 13.18
CA ASP A 222 -11.69 -8.80 13.20
C ASP A 222 -11.61 -8.17 11.79
N GLN A 223 -10.53 -8.45 11.05
CA GLN A 223 -10.36 -7.95 9.69
C GLN A 223 -11.29 -8.63 8.68
N LEU A 224 -11.59 -9.93 8.85
CA LEU A 224 -12.54 -10.63 8.00
C LEU A 224 -13.96 -10.04 8.11
N GLU A 225 -14.41 -9.79 9.34
CA GLU A 225 -15.72 -9.18 9.58
C GLU A 225 -15.77 -7.76 9.05
N TRP A 226 -14.74 -6.96 9.33
CA TRP A 226 -14.59 -5.62 8.78
C TRP A 226 -14.61 -5.62 7.25
N LEU A 227 -13.87 -6.53 6.59
CA LEU A 227 -13.77 -6.56 5.13
C LEU A 227 -15.14 -6.84 4.49
N ILE A 228 -15.89 -7.80 5.02
CA ILE A 228 -17.22 -8.13 4.51
C ILE A 228 -18.15 -6.92 4.64
N ASP A 229 -18.17 -6.28 5.81
CA ASP A 229 -19.01 -5.11 6.05
C ASP A 229 -18.57 -3.92 5.16
N GLU A 230 -17.27 -3.70 5.00
CA GLU A 230 -16.71 -2.61 4.21
C GLU A 230 -17.00 -2.80 2.72
N LEU A 231 -16.79 -3.98 2.13
CA LEU A 231 -17.06 -4.23 0.71
C LEU A 231 -18.56 -4.13 0.39
N THR A 232 -19.42 -4.66 1.26
CA THR A 232 -20.87 -4.59 1.07
C THR A 232 -21.42 -3.17 1.26
N HIS A 233 -20.88 -2.40 2.22
CA HIS A 233 -21.24 -1.00 2.38
C HIS A 233 -20.71 -0.12 1.24
N ALA A 234 -19.45 -0.30 0.87
CA ALA A 234 -18.79 0.50 -0.16
C ALA A 234 -19.44 0.30 -1.53
N SER A 235 -19.79 -0.93 -1.89
CA SER A 235 -20.48 -1.23 -3.15
C SER A 235 -21.82 -0.50 -3.28
N ALA A 236 -22.55 -0.34 -2.17
CA ALA A 236 -23.82 0.39 -2.15
C ALA A 236 -23.67 1.93 -2.16
N THR A 237 -22.50 2.47 -1.80
CA THR A 237 -22.29 3.91 -1.55
C THR A 237 -21.29 4.58 -2.49
N HIS A 238 -20.49 3.80 -3.20
CA HIS A 238 -19.43 4.28 -4.10
C HIS A 238 -19.67 3.80 -5.53
N GLY A 239 -19.03 4.45 -6.50
CA GLY A 239 -19.17 4.08 -7.91
C GLY A 239 -18.34 2.87 -8.31
N LEU A 240 -17.25 2.60 -7.58
CA LEU A 240 -16.33 1.49 -7.78
C LEU A 240 -15.65 1.19 -6.44
N VAL A 241 -15.45 -0.09 -6.16
CA VAL A 241 -14.62 -0.57 -5.06
C VAL A 241 -13.39 -1.27 -5.64
N VAL A 242 -12.21 -0.87 -5.19
CA VAL A 242 -10.94 -1.51 -5.52
C VAL A 242 -10.42 -2.22 -4.27
N TRP A 243 -10.43 -3.54 -4.29
CA TRP A 243 -9.85 -4.35 -3.24
C TRP A 243 -8.41 -4.71 -3.57
N ALA A 244 -7.49 -4.09 -2.84
CA ALA A 244 -6.06 -4.35 -2.91
C ALA A 244 -5.67 -5.44 -1.90
N ASN A 245 -5.18 -6.55 -2.42
CA ASN A 245 -4.88 -7.76 -1.66
C ASN A 245 -3.58 -8.37 -2.19
N SER A 246 -2.55 -8.50 -1.37
CA SER A 246 -1.21 -8.86 -1.85
C SER A 246 -1.12 -10.27 -2.47
N VAL A 247 -1.99 -11.20 -2.06
CA VAL A 247 -1.84 -12.66 -2.32
C VAL A 247 -2.83 -13.16 -3.38
N PRO A 248 -2.48 -14.11 -4.27
CA PRO A 248 -3.40 -14.63 -5.29
C PRO A 248 -4.74 -15.14 -4.73
N TRP A 249 -5.85 -14.62 -5.27
CA TRP A 249 -7.23 -15.06 -4.96
C TRP A 249 -7.60 -16.34 -5.70
N VAL A 250 -7.29 -16.36 -7.00
CA VAL A 250 -7.54 -17.48 -7.91
C VAL A 250 -6.43 -18.53 -7.75
N GLY A 251 -6.83 -19.78 -7.56
CA GLY A 251 -5.92 -20.92 -7.45
C GLY A 251 -6.53 -22.12 -6.73
N GLU A 252 -5.92 -23.29 -6.93
CA GLU A 252 -6.40 -24.58 -6.39
C GLU A 252 -5.48 -25.20 -5.33
N THR A 253 -4.16 -25.06 -5.44
CA THR A 253 -3.21 -25.93 -4.72
C THR A 253 -2.06 -25.22 -4.02
N SER A 254 -1.95 -23.90 -4.12
CA SER A 254 -0.86 -23.16 -3.46
C SER A 254 -1.11 -23.05 -1.95
N SER A 255 -0.06 -23.33 -1.15
CA SER A 255 -0.05 -23.16 0.31
C SER A 255 0.10 -21.69 0.73
N ASP A 256 0.50 -20.82 -0.19
CA ASP A 256 0.64 -19.37 0.00
C ASP A 256 -0.28 -18.63 -0.98
N ALA A 257 -1.57 -18.97 -0.93
CA ALA A 257 -2.64 -18.35 -1.69
C ALA A 257 -3.97 -18.49 -0.94
N TRP A 258 -4.98 -17.73 -1.33
CA TRP A 258 -6.34 -17.86 -0.76
C TRP A 258 -6.94 -19.28 -0.87
N ALA A 259 -6.43 -20.10 -1.80
CA ALA A 259 -6.82 -21.51 -1.95
C ALA A 259 -6.63 -22.35 -0.68
N ARG A 260 -5.69 -21.97 0.21
CA ARG A 260 -5.47 -22.66 1.50
C ARG A 260 -6.59 -22.40 2.53
N TRP A 261 -7.35 -21.31 2.38
CA TRP A 261 -8.46 -20.95 3.28
C TRP A 261 -9.80 -20.95 2.54
N PRO A 262 -10.25 -22.10 1.99
CA PRO A 262 -11.42 -22.16 1.13
C PRO A 262 -12.71 -21.72 1.84
N GLU A 263 -12.82 -21.94 3.15
CA GLU A 263 -14.01 -21.56 3.91
C GLU A 263 -14.09 -20.07 4.19
N GLU A 264 -12.96 -19.42 4.46
CA GLU A 264 -12.89 -17.96 4.59
C GLU A 264 -13.14 -17.29 3.23
N ARG A 265 -12.51 -17.82 2.16
CA ARG A 265 -12.72 -17.39 0.78
C ARG A 265 -14.19 -17.48 0.36
N ARG A 266 -14.84 -18.60 0.68
CA ARG A 266 -16.27 -18.83 0.43
C ARG A 266 -17.16 -17.90 1.25
N ARG A 267 -16.83 -17.66 2.53
CA ARG A 267 -17.59 -16.72 3.39
C ARG A 267 -17.60 -15.30 2.81
N ILE A 268 -16.46 -14.82 2.32
CA ILE A 268 -16.36 -13.51 1.64
C ILE A 268 -17.21 -13.52 0.37
N ALA A 269 -17.02 -14.52 -0.50
CA ALA A 269 -17.74 -14.60 -1.77
C ALA A 269 -19.26 -14.72 -1.59
N ASP A 270 -19.73 -15.50 -0.61
CA ASP A 270 -21.15 -15.62 -0.25
C ASP A 270 -21.72 -14.27 0.21
N ALA A 271 -20.99 -13.52 1.04
CA ALA A 271 -21.46 -12.22 1.51
C ALA A 271 -21.57 -11.19 0.37
N LEU A 272 -20.60 -11.18 -0.55
CA LEU A 272 -20.63 -10.33 -1.74
C LEU A 272 -21.79 -10.70 -2.67
N ALA A 273 -22.01 -11.99 -2.90
CA ALA A 273 -23.12 -12.49 -3.71
C ALA A 273 -24.49 -12.15 -3.10
N VAL A 274 -24.66 -12.35 -1.78
CA VAL A 274 -25.90 -12.01 -1.06
C VAL A 274 -26.18 -10.51 -1.11
N ALA A 275 -25.14 -9.67 -1.00
CA ALA A 275 -25.27 -8.23 -1.11
C ALA A 275 -25.48 -7.74 -2.55
N GLY A 276 -25.28 -8.60 -3.55
CA GLY A 276 -25.40 -8.24 -4.97
C GLY A 276 -24.32 -7.27 -5.43
N VAL A 277 -23.08 -7.43 -4.93
CA VAL A 277 -21.95 -6.57 -5.30
C VAL A 277 -21.60 -6.77 -6.77
N ASP A 278 -21.70 -5.70 -7.57
CA ASP A 278 -21.46 -5.71 -9.02
C ASP A 278 -20.46 -4.64 -9.49
N ASN A 279 -19.87 -3.90 -8.57
CA ASN A 279 -18.95 -2.78 -8.82
C ASN A 279 -17.60 -2.93 -8.08
N LEU A 280 -17.14 -4.17 -7.90
CA LEU A 280 -15.87 -4.51 -7.26
C LEU A 280 -14.83 -4.91 -8.31
N VAL A 281 -13.58 -4.48 -8.12
CA VAL A 281 -12.40 -5.00 -8.83
C VAL A 281 -11.33 -5.32 -7.79
N MET A 282 -10.70 -6.49 -7.90
CA MET A 282 -9.54 -6.83 -7.08
C MET A 282 -8.23 -6.51 -7.82
N ILE A 283 -7.22 -6.05 -7.10
CA ILE A 283 -5.85 -5.92 -7.60
C ILE A 283 -4.90 -6.68 -6.66
N SER A 284 -4.10 -7.59 -7.22
CA SER A 284 -3.19 -8.47 -6.48
C SER A 284 -1.73 -8.41 -6.93
N GLY A 285 -0.82 -8.87 -6.06
CA GLY A 285 0.64 -8.91 -6.25
C GLY A 285 1.21 -10.32 -6.06
N ASP A 286 2.45 -10.44 -5.57
CA ASP A 286 3.11 -11.71 -5.18
C ASP A 286 3.49 -12.68 -6.33
N ALA A 287 2.59 -13.08 -7.22
CA ALA A 287 2.84 -14.18 -8.18
C ALA A 287 3.88 -13.92 -9.30
N HIS A 288 4.46 -12.72 -9.39
CA HIS A 288 5.40 -12.29 -10.44
C HIS A 288 4.88 -12.52 -11.87
N MET A 289 3.59 -12.26 -12.09
CA MET A 289 2.93 -12.41 -13.39
C MET A 289 1.95 -11.26 -13.66
N VAL A 290 1.64 -11.04 -14.93
CA VAL A 290 0.56 -10.14 -15.35
C VAL A 290 -0.61 -10.97 -15.82
N ALA A 291 -1.78 -10.78 -15.20
CA ALA A 291 -3.00 -11.46 -15.59
C ALA A 291 -4.23 -10.59 -15.35
N ILE A 292 -5.30 -10.93 -16.05
CA ILE A 292 -6.62 -10.33 -15.89
C ILE A 292 -7.68 -11.43 -15.95
N ASP A 293 -8.57 -11.43 -14.98
CA ASP A 293 -9.82 -12.20 -14.98
C ASP A 293 -11.00 -11.23 -15.13
N ASP A 294 -12.00 -11.59 -15.93
CA ASP A 294 -13.22 -10.79 -16.08
C ASP A 294 -14.26 -11.04 -14.98
N GLY A 295 -13.97 -11.95 -14.05
CA GLY A 295 -14.84 -12.39 -12.96
C GLY A 295 -15.20 -13.86 -13.06
N THR A 296 -15.04 -14.49 -14.22
CA THR A 296 -15.42 -15.89 -14.47
C THR A 296 -14.75 -16.89 -13.52
N ASN A 297 -13.52 -16.64 -13.05
CA ASN A 297 -12.78 -17.58 -12.19
C ASN A 297 -12.64 -17.10 -10.74
N THR A 298 -13.32 -16.00 -10.38
CA THR A 298 -13.22 -15.39 -9.03
C THR A 298 -14.38 -15.75 -8.12
N ASP A 299 -15.42 -16.40 -8.64
CA ASP A 299 -16.60 -16.77 -7.89
C ASP A 299 -16.39 -18.06 -7.06
N TYR A 300 -16.19 -17.85 -5.77
CA TYR A 300 -16.12 -18.93 -4.77
C TYR A 300 -17.36 -19.00 -3.89
N SER A 301 -18.46 -18.33 -4.27
CA SER A 301 -19.73 -18.40 -3.55
C SER A 301 -20.36 -19.79 -3.71
N THR A 302 -21.14 -20.18 -2.71
CA THR A 302 -21.86 -21.45 -2.63
C THR A 302 -22.83 -21.63 -3.79
N ASP A 303 -23.54 -20.56 -4.18
CA ASP A 303 -24.55 -20.59 -5.23
C ASP A 303 -24.00 -20.26 -6.63
N GLN A 304 -22.71 -19.89 -6.74
CA GLN A 304 -22.04 -19.56 -8.01
C GLN A 304 -22.77 -18.47 -8.81
N VAL A 305 -23.15 -17.38 -8.10
CA VAL A 305 -23.84 -16.21 -8.65
C VAL A 305 -23.10 -14.90 -8.36
N GLY A 306 -21.84 -14.99 -7.96
CA GLY A 306 -20.95 -13.87 -7.63
C GLY A 306 -19.84 -13.69 -8.66
N GLY A 307 -18.66 -13.31 -8.17
CA GLY A 307 -17.47 -13.00 -8.97
C GLY A 307 -17.27 -11.49 -9.19
N PHE A 308 -16.04 -11.11 -9.48
CA PHE A 308 -15.62 -9.73 -9.73
C PHE A 308 -14.34 -9.73 -10.57
N PRO A 309 -14.12 -8.73 -11.44
CA PRO A 309 -12.86 -8.65 -12.18
C PRO A 309 -11.63 -8.64 -11.24
N LEU A 310 -10.58 -9.33 -11.66
CA LEU A 310 -9.30 -9.39 -10.94
C LEU A 310 -8.17 -8.96 -11.87
N LEU A 311 -7.32 -8.05 -11.38
CA LEU A 311 -6.07 -7.65 -12.00
C LEU A 311 -4.90 -8.19 -11.18
N HIS A 312 -3.98 -8.88 -11.82
CA HIS A 312 -2.73 -9.31 -11.20
C HIS A 312 -1.59 -8.43 -11.69
N ALA A 313 -1.03 -7.64 -10.78
CA ALA A 313 0.05 -6.70 -11.10
C ALA A 313 1.35 -7.47 -11.36
N ALA A 314 2.10 -7.02 -12.37
CA ALA A 314 3.42 -7.54 -12.68
C ALA A 314 4.35 -7.40 -11.46
N ALA A 315 5.32 -8.31 -11.36
CA ALA A 315 6.52 -7.98 -10.62
C ALA A 315 7.20 -6.75 -11.25
N LEU A 316 7.66 -5.81 -10.42
CA LEU A 316 8.34 -4.61 -10.86
C LEU A 316 9.62 -4.95 -11.61
N ASP A 317 10.54 -5.65 -10.96
CA ASP A 317 11.82 -6.06 -11.56
C ASP A 317 12.33 -7.42 -11.07
N ARG A 318 11.48 -8.18 -10.37
CA ARG A 318 11.70 -9.61 -10.09
C ARG A 318 11.43 -10.44 -11.35
N PRO A 319 12.18 -11.54 -11.57
CA PRO A 319 11.88 -12.48 -12.65
C PRO A 319 10.49 -13.10 -12.47
N GLY A 320 9.86 -13.51 -13.57
CA GLY A 320 8.55 -14.17 -13.51
C GLY A 320 8.58 -15.50 -12.75
N SER A 321 7.44 -15.85 -12.15
CA SER A 321 7.21 -17.10 -11.43
C SER A 321 5.86 -17.71 -11.81
N GLU A 322 5.65 -19.00 -11.49
CA GLU A 322 4.35 -19.66 -11.62
C GLU A 322 3.77 -19.86 -10.21
N LYS A 323 2.88 -18.96 -9.77
CA LYS A 323 2.24 -19.00 -8.44
C LYS A 323 0.77 -18.62 -8.51
N GLY A 324 -0.12 -19.62 -8.66
CA GLY A 324 -1.57 -19.37 -8.75
C GLY A 324 -1.92 -18.30 -9.79
N GLY A 325 -3.09 -17.67 -9.66
CA GLY A 325 -3.52 -16.55 -10.51
C GLY A 325 -4.50 -16.95 -11.64
N PRO A 326 -5.13 -15.95 -12.28
CA PRO A 326 -6.12 -16.16 -13.35
C PRO A 326 -5.58 -16.80 -14.62
#